data_AF-A0A2R8C757-F1
#
_entry.id   AF-A0A2R8C757-F1
#
_cell.length_a   1.000
_cell.length_b   1.000
_cell.length_c   1.000
_cell.angle_alpha   90.00
_cell.angle_beta   90.00
_cell.angle_gamma   90.00
#
_symmetry.space_group_name_H-M   'P 1'
#
loop_
_entity.id
_entity.type
_entity.pdbx_description
1 polymer ?
#
loop_
_entity_poly.entity_id
_entity_poly.type
_entity_poly.pdbx_seq_one_letter_code
_entity_poly.pdbx_strand_id
1 'polypeptide(L)' 'MARFVVDTGDLDMDRNSELELQSDIQKLVLGHVARTGFEKPWITKFPHEWYGIILNPELDPLLGREKELGGLLARIG' A
#
# COMPACT_ATOMS: atom_id res chain seq x y z
N MET A 1 7.26 12.06 8.32
CA MET A 1 7.32 10.63 7.92
C MET A 1 7.01 10.57 6.44
N ALA A 2 7.85 9.94 5.62
CA ALA A 2 7.64 9.90 4.17
C ALA A 2 6.43 9.01 3.85
N ARG A 3 5.47 9.55 3.11
CA ARG A 3 4.38 8.80 2.47
C ARG A 3 4.65 8.89 0.97
N PHE A 4 4.60 7.76 0.28
CA PHE A 4 4.76 7.73 -1.18
C PHE A 4 3.54 7.01 -1.78
N VAL A 5 3.13 7.48 -2.94
CA VAL A 5 2.04 6.92 -3.75
C VAL A 5 2.65 6.63 -5.11
N VAL A 6 2.37 5.45 -5.65
CA VAL A 6 2.65 5.15 -7.06
C VAL A 6 1.33 5.37 -7.78
N ASP A 7 1.24 6.50 -8.48
CA ASP A 7 0.09 6.84 -9.31
C ASP A 7 0.38 6.38 -10.74
N THR A 8 -0.38 5.41 -11.22
CA THR A 8 -0.27 4.91 -12.59
C THR A 8 -1.09 5.75 -13.58
N GLY A 9 -1.86 6.73 -13.12
CA GLY A 9 -2.69 7.60 -13.95
C GLY A 9 -3.58 6.81 -14.91
N ASP A 10 -3.59 7.24 -16.17
CA ASP A 10 -4.34 6.63 -17.28
C ASP A 10 -3.52 5.57 -18.05
N LEU A 11 -2.50 4.98 -17.42
CA LEU A 11 -1.71 3.94 -18.08
C LEU A 11 -2.61 2.73 -18.36
N ASP A 12 -2.94 2.51 -19.63
CA ASP A 12 -3.74 1.39 -20.06
C ASP A 12 -2.92 0.09 -19.88
N MET A 13 -3.30 -0.69 -18.88
CA MET A 13 -2.63 -1.93 -18.50
C MET A 13 -3.64 -3.07 -18.57
N ASP A 14 -3.23 -4.20 -19.14
CA ASP A 14 -3.99 -5.42 -18.94
C ASP A 14 -3.90 -5.88 -17.48
N ARG A 15 -4.87 -6.72 -17.08
CA ARG A 15 -4.98 -7.20 -15.71
C ARG A 15 -3.73 -7.96 -15.23
N ASN A 16 -3.01 -8.63 -16.13
CA ASN A 16 -1.81 -9.38 -15.74
C ASN A 16 -0.66 -8.41 -15.42
N SER A 17 -0.49 -7.38 -16.24
CA SER A 17 0.51 -6.32 -16.04
C SER A 17 0.24 -5.53 -14.75
N GLU A 18 -1.03 -5.27 -14.44
CA GLU A 18 -1.44 -4.65 -13.18
C GLU A 18 -1.04 -5.52 -11.98
N LEU A 19 -1.33 -6.82 -12.03
CA LEU A 19 -0.97 -7.77 -10.96
C LEU A 19 0.55 -7.93 -10.80
N GLU A 20 1.30 -7.95 -11.91
CA GLU A 20 2.76 -8.00 -11.89
C GLU A 20 3.34 -6.74 -11.23
N LEU A 21 2.89 -5.56 -11.63
CA LEU A 21 3.31 -4.28 -11.04
C LEU A 21 3.00 -4.23 -9.53
N GLN A 22 1.80 -4.67 -9.13
CA GLN A 22 1.41 -4.76 -7.73
C GLN A 22 2.35 -5.68 -6.94
N SER A 23 2.65 -6.86 -7.48
CA SER A 23 3.56 -7.83 -6.87
C SER A 23 4.98 -7.28 -6.70
N ASP A 24 5.50 -6.59 -7.72
CA ASP A 24 6.83 -6.00 -7.69
C ASP A 24 6.93 -4.86 -6.66
N ILE A 25 5.93 -3.98 -6.62
CA ILE A 25 5.84 -2.92 -5.60
C ILE A 25 5.80 -3.54 -4.21
N GLN A 26 4.92 -4.52 -4.00
CA GLN A 26 4.78 -5.20 -2.71
C GLN A 26 6.11 -5.81 -2.26
N LYS A 27 6.79 -6.55 -3.15
CA LYS A 27 8.06 -7.20 -2.88
C LYS A 27 9.15 -6.19 -2.54
N LEU A 28 9.23 -5.08 -3.26
CA LEU A 28 10.21 -4.02 -3.02
C LEU A 28 10.00 -3.35 -1.65
N VAL A 29 8.75 -2.98 -1.32
CA VAL A 29 8.42 -2.35 -0.04
C VAL A 29 8.71 -3.31 1.12
N LEU A 30 8.20 -4.55 1.06
CA LEU A 30 8.46 -5.55 2.09
C LEU A 30 9.96 -5.85 2.25
N GLY A 31 10.70 -5.91 1.14
CA GLY A 31 12.15 -6.07 1.17
C GLY A 31 12.87 -4.92 1.87
N HIS A 32 12.44 -3.67 1.66
CA HIS A 32 13.00 -2.54 2.37
C HIS A 32 12.68 -2.56 3.86
N VAL A 33 11.42 -2.84 4.21
CA VAL A 33 10.98 -2.96 5.60
C VAL A 33 11.77 -4.05 6.32
N ALA A 34 11.94 -5.23 5.72
CA ALA A 34 12.72 -6.32 6.31
C ALA A 34 14.18 -5.92 6.59
N ARG A 35 14.80 -5.12 5.70
CA ARG A 35 16.18 -4.62 5.87
C ARG A 35 16.32 -3.54 6.94
N THR A 36 15.24 -2.81 7.26
CA THR A 36 15.30 -1.73 8.27
C THR A 36 15.45 -2.23 9.72
N GLY A 37 15.37 -3.54 9.97
CA GLY A 37 15.68 -4.11 11.29
C GLY A 37 14.69 -3.70 12.38
N PHE A 38 13.44 -3.39 12.02
CA PHE A 38 12.41 -3.02 12.99
C PHE A 38 12.18 -4.15 14.01
N GLU A 39 12.17 -3.78 15.29
CA GLU A 39 11.96 -4.72 16.41
C GLU A 39 10.52 -5.23 16.50
N LYS A 40 9.56 -4.48 15.94
CA LYS A 40 8.13 -4.82 15.97
C LYS A 40 7.68 -5.49 14.66
N PRO A 41 6.83 -6.52 14.72
CA PRO A 41 6.25 -7.12 13.53
C PRO A 41 5.38 -6.10 12.78
N TRP A 42 5.45 -6.10 11.46
CA TRP A 42 4.60 -5.27 10.61
C TRP A 42 3.28 -5.96 10.33
N ILE A 43 2.19 -5.24 10.55
CA ILE A 43 0.85 -5.67 10.20
C ILE A 43 0.59 -5.22 8.77
N THR A 44 0.12 -6.16 7.96
CA THR A 44 -0.26 -5.93 6.56
C THR A 44 -1.78 -5.94 6.45
N LYS A 45 -2.35 -4.96 5.75
CA LYS A 45 -3.76 -4.94 5.38
C LYS A 45 -3.92 -4.61 3.91
N PHE A 46 -4.80 -5.36 3.25
CA PHE A 46 -5.28 -5.09 1.90
C PHE A 46 -6.64 -4.40 2.03
N PRO A 47 -6.75 -3.10 1.70
CA PRO A 47 -8.01 -2.38 1.76
C PRO A 47 -9.02 -2.98 0.78
N HIS A 48 -10.30 -2.97 1.15
CA HIS A 48 -11.37 -3.41 0.23
C HIS A 48 -11.72 -2.36 -0.83
N GLU A 49 -11.40 -1.09 -0.56
CA GLU A 49 -11.84 0.05 -1.35
C GLU A 49 -10.92 0.34 -2.56
N TRP A 50 -9.70 -0.22 -2.57
CA TRP A 50 -8.70 -0.02 -3.63
C TRP A 50 -7.60 -1.10 -3.56
N TYR A 51 -6.88 -1.34 -4.66
CA TYR A 51 -5.85 -2.38 -4.79
C TYR A 51 -4.51 -2.03 -4.12
N GLY A 52 -4.56 -1.40 -2.94
CA GLY A 52 -3.40 -0.97 -2.17
C GLY A 52 -2.92 -1.99 -1.14
N ILE A 53 -1.75 -1.71 -0.56
CA ILE A 53 -1.23 -2.42 0.61
C ILE A 53 -0.87 -1.40 1.68
N ILE A 54 -1.42 -1.58 2.87
CA ILE A 54 -1.07 -0.79 4.04
C ILE A 54 -0.19 -1.65 4.94
N LEU A 55 1.01 -1.13 5.21
CA LEU A 55 1.97 -1.70 6.15
C LEU A 55 2.09 -0.76 7.36
N ASN A 56 1.93 -1.29 8.57
CA ASN A 56 2.08 -0.52 9.80
C ASN A 56 2.58 -1.40 10.97
N PRO A 57 3.50 -0.94 11.84
CA PRO A 57 3.87 -1.65 13.07
C PRO A 57 2.74 -1.74 14.11
N GLU A 58 1.67 -0.95 13.99
CA GLU A 58 0.59 -0.88 14.98
C GLU A 58 -0.79 -1.12 14.34
N LEU A 59 -1.65 -1.89 15.03
CA LEU A 59 -2.97 -2.28 14.53
C LEU A 59 -4.00 -1.15 14.66
N ASP A 60 -4.05 -0.49 15.81
CA ASP A 60 -5.08 0.53 16.09
C ASP A 60 -5.03 1.69 15.08
N PRO A 61 -3.85 2.24 14.71
CA PRO A 61 -3.77 3.28 13.69
C PRO A 61 -4.03 2.76 12.27
N LEU A 62 -3.88 1.44 12.02
CA LEU A 62 -4.03 0.85 10.69
C LEU A 62 -5.46 1.02 10.17
N LEU A 63 -6.46 0.82 11.04
CA LEU A 63 -7.88 0.98 10.70
C LEU A 63 -8.23 2.44 10.37
N GLY A 64 -7.71 3.39 11.17
CA GLY A 64 -7.90 4.82 10.91
C GLY A 64 -7.23 5.25 9.59
N ARG A 65 -6.03 4.74 9.32
CA ARG A 65 -5.29 5.04 8.08
C ARG A 65 -5.95 4.49 6.84
N GLU A 66 -6.53 3.30 6.88
CA GLU A 66 -7.31 2.77 5.76
C GLU A 66 -8.46 3.72 5.41
N LYS A 67 -9.24 4.14 6.41
CA LYS A 67 -10.36 5.07 6.22
C LYS A 67 -9.91 6.43 5.69
N GLU A 68 -8.81 6.98 6.20
CA GLU A 68 -8.23 8.23 5.68
C GLU A 68 -7.79 8.10 4.22
N LEU A 69 -7.07 7.03 3.88
CA LEU A 69 -6.55 6.79 2.53
C LEU A 69 -7.68 6.52 1.53
N GLY A 70 -8.65 5.69 1.90
CA GLY A 70 -9.84 5.44 1.09
C GLY A 70 -10.63 6.72 0.82
N GLY A 71 -10.83 7.55 1.85
CA GLY A 71 -11.46 8.87 1.70
C GLY A 71 -10.66 9.87 0.87
N LEU A 72 -9.32 9.74 0.81
CA LEU A 72 -8.45 10.57 -0.02
C LEU A 72 -8.55 10.17 -1.49
N LEU A 73 -8.50 8.86 -1.78
CA LEU A 73 -8.60 8.31 -3.13
C LEU A 73 -9.98 8.56 -3.74
N ALA A 74 -11.05 8.41 -2.96
CA ALA A 74 -12.42 8.71 -3.39
C ALA A 74 -12.67 10.18 -3.75
N ARG A 75 -11.73 11.09 -3.43
CA ARG A 75 -11.80 12.51 -3.79
C ARG A 75 -10.94 12.86 -5.01
N ILE A 76 -10.10 11.94 -5.45
CA ILE A 76 -9.16 12.11 -6.57
C ILE A 76 -9.69 11.41 -7.84
N GLY A 77 -10.48 10.33 -7.68
CA GLY A 77 -11.29 9.74 -8.76
C GLY A 77 -12.66 10.39 -8.90
#